data_AF-A0A7S2RDT5-F1
#
_entry.id   AF-A0A7S2RDT5-F1
#
_cell.length_a   1.000
_cell.length_b   1.000
_cell.length_c   1.000
_cell.angle_alpha   90.00
_cell.angle_beta   90.00
_cell.angle_gamma   90.00
#
_symmetry.space_group_name_H-M   'P 1'
#
loop_
_entity.id
_entity.type
_entity.pdbx_description
1 polymer ?
#
loop_
_entity_poly.entity_id
_entity_poly.type
_entity_poly.pdbx_seq_one_letter_code
_entity_poly.pdbx_strand_id
1 'polypeptide(L)'
;LLSAVLRNFGGRPTELGRVIETFFSELGLPIPREELARLSVEALVRENLREPEARHLMLLTKSNAALGLVFDRAILEHERTEIIFGSDFPLDQTDLQVCLDIQRVKLCMAE
;
A
#
# COMPACT_ATOMS: atom_id res chain seq x y z
N LEU A 1 16.82 -2.52 -8.33
CA LEU A 1 16.31 -1.34 -9.06
C LEU A 1 14.85 -1.52 -9.47
N LEU A 2 14.48 -2.62 -10.14
CA LEU A 2 13.11 -2.83 -10.62
C LEU A 2 12.05 -2.73 -9.51
N SER A 3 12.20 -3.47 -8.40
CA SER A 3 11.28 -3.37 -7.25
C SER A 3 11.13 -1.92 -6.76
N ALA A 4 12.23 -1.17 -6.64
CA ALA A 4 12.18 0.23 -6.22
C ALA A 4 11.37 1.12 -7.19
N VAL A 5 11.52 0.93 -8.51
CA VAL A 5 10.71 1.63 -9.52
C VAL A 5 9.24 1.26 -9.37
N LEU A 6 8.92 -0.05 -9.27
CA LEU A 6 7.54 -0.53 -9.15
C LEU A 6 6.85 -0.09 -7.85
N ARG A 7 7.57 -0.07 -6.72
CA ARG A 7 7.05 0.39 -5.42
C ARG A 7 6.76 1.89 -5.42
N ASN A 8 7.54 2.68 -6.15
CA ASN A 8 7.42 4.15 -6.13
C ASN A 8 6.54 4.72 -7.24
N PHE A 9 6.42 4.03 -8.37
CA PHE A 9 5.63 4.45 -9.54
C PHE A 9 4.45 3.51 -9.84
N GLY A 10 4.10 2.64 -8.90
CA GLY A 10 2.91 1.80 -8.97
C GLY A 10 1.61 2.61 -8.87
N GLY A 11 0.47 1.94 -9.12
CA GLY A 11 -0.87 2.54 -9.00
C GLY A 11 -1.46 3.11 -10.30
N ARG A 12 -0.66 3.28 -11.36
CA ARG A 12 -1.14 3.69 -12.69
C ARG A 12 -0.73 2.67 -13.77
N PRO A 13 -1.54 1.61 -14.00
CA PRO A 13 -1.17 0.50 -14.89
C PRO A 13 -0.82 0.94 -16.31
N THR A 14 -1.52 1.96 -16.84
CA THR A 14 -1.32 2.47 -18.20
C THR A 14 0.03 3.14 -18.40
N GLU A 15 0.59 3.76 -17.36
CA GLU A 15 1.84 4.54 -17.45
C GLU A 15 3.06 3.72 -17.02
N LEU A 16 2.86 2.67 -16.22
CA LEU A 16 3.93 1.90 -15.60
C LEU A 16 4.94 1.33 -16.60
N GLY A 17 4.47 0.82 -17.75
CA GLY A 17 5.34 0.31 -18.80
C GLY A 17 6.33 1.36 -19.31
N ARG A 18 5.83 2.57 -19.61
CA ARG A 18 6.66 3.70 -20.05
C ARG A 18 7.64 4.13 -18.98
N VAL A 19 7.22 4.15 -17.71
CA VAL A 19 8.11 4.51 -16.60
C VAL A 19 9.30 3.55 -16.50
N ILE A 20 9.04 2.24 -16.58
CA ILE A 20 10.10 1.23 -16.55
C ILE A 20 11.04 1.41 -17.75
N GLU A 21 10.48 1.57 -18.95
CA GLU A 21 11.26 1.78 -20.17
C GLU A 21 12.17 3.01 -20.05
N THR A 22 11.63 4.15 -19.60
CA THR A 22 12.40 5.38 -19.41
C THR A 22 13.51 5.20 -18.38
N PHE A 23 13.21 4.66 -17.18
CA PHE A 23 14.22 4.50 -16.13
C PHE A 23 15.41 3.65 -16.57
N PHE A 24 15.13 2.50 -17.20
CA PHE A 24 16.19 1.59 -17.61
C PHE A 24 16.95 2.10 -18.85
N SER A 25 16.25 2.74 -19.80
CA SER A 25 16.88 3.36 -20.97
C SER A 25 17.83 4.50 -20.59
N GLU A 26 17.40 5.44 -19.75
CA GLU A 26 18.22 6.58 -19.33
C GLU A 26 19.44 6.16 -18.48
N LEU A 27 19.35 5.02 -17.79
CA LEU A 27 20.46 4.44 -17.04
C LEU A 27 21.37 3.52 -17.88
N GLY A 28 21.04 3.30 -19.15
CA GLY A 28 21.77 2.37 -20.02
C GLY A 28 21.71 0.91 -19.55
N LEU A 29 20.66 0.54 -18.80
CA LEU A 29 20.49 -0.79 -18.23
C LEU A 29 19.47 -1.61 -19.04
N PRO A 30 19.68 -2.93 -19.20
CA PRO A 30 18.67 -3.78 -19.81
C PRO A 30 17.45 -3.91 -18.89
N ILE A 31 16.25 -3.91 -19.47
CA ILE A 31 15.02 -4.15 -18.71
C ILE A 31 14.97 -5.62 -18.24
N PRO A 32 14.89 -5.90 -16.93
CA PRO A 32 14.90 -7.25 -16.39
C PRO A 32 13.51 -7.90 -16.53
N ARG A 33 13.18 -8.36 -17.75
CA ARG A 33 11.86 -8.91 -18.09
C ARG A 33 11.48 -10.17 -17.31
N GLU A 34 12.45 -11.03 -17.00
CA GLU A 34 12.22 -12.24 -16.20
C GLU A 34 11.83 -11.90 -14.76
N GLU A 35 12.48 -10.91 -14.17
CA GLU A 35 12.15 -10.41 -12.83
C GLU A 35 10.77 -9.75 -12.82
N LEU A 36 10.49 -8.93 -13.85
CA LEU A 36 9.18 -8.29 -14.03
C LEU A 36 8.03 -9.31 -14.09
N ALA A 37 8.24 -10.45 -14.76
CA ALA A 37 7.23 -11.51 -14.86
C ALA A 37 6.99 -12.25 -13.54
N ARG A 38 7.96 -12.25 -12.61
CA ARG A 38 7.86 -12.93 -11.31
C ARG A 38 7.32 -12.02 -10.19
N LEU A 39 7.42 -10.70 -10.35
CA LEU A 39 7.00 -9.76 -9.32
C LEU A 39 5.48 -9.68 -9.23
N SER A 40 4.97 -9.86 -8.01
CA SER A 40 3.56 -9.72 -7.70
C SER A 40 3.31 -8.43 -6.90
N VAL A 41 2.13 -7.84 -7.06
CA VAL A 41 1.71 -6.69 -6.25
C VAL A 41 1.75 -7.03 -4.75
N GLU A 42 1.40 -8.27 -4.39
CA GLU A 42 1.51 -8.77 -3.02
C GLU A 42 2.94 -8.66 -2.48
N ALA A 43 3.95 -9.08 -3.26
CA ALA A 43 5.34 -8.97 -2.85
C ALA A 43 5.76 -7.51 -2.61
N LEU A 44 5.36 -6.59 -3.50
CA LEU A 44 5.65 -5.16 -3.37
C LEU A 44 5.00 -4.54 -2.11
N VAL A 45 3.77 -4.95 -1.78
CA VAL A 45 3.07 -4.51 -0.57
C VAL A 45 3.77 -5.03 0.68
N ARG A 46 4.15 -6.31 0.71
CA ARG A 46 4.90 -6.91 1.85
C ARG A 46 6.26 -6.26 2.03
N GLU A 47 6.97 -5.99 0.95
CA GLU A 47 8.25 -5.28 1.00
C GLU A 47 8.08 -3.87 1.57
N ASN A 48 7.01 -3.17 1.20
CA ASN A 48 6.73 -1.84 1.75
C ASN A 48 6.43 -1.88 3.26
N LEU A 49 5.58 -2.80 3.72
CA LEU A 49 5.25 -2.95 5.15
C LEU A 49 6.44 -3.34 6.03
N ARG A 50 7.50 -3.91 5.45
CA ARG A 50 8.72 -4.30 6.18
C ARG A 50 9.75 -3.18 6.29
N GLU A 51 9.58 -2.10 5.53
CA GLU A 51 10.54 -1.00 5.48
C GLU A 51 10.02 0.19 6.29
N PRO A 52 10.60 0.48 7.47
CA PRO A 52 10.08 1.50 8.38
C PRO A 52 10.07 2.91 7.78
N GLU A 53 11.03 3.20 6.90
CA GLU A 53 11.19 4.50 6.23
C GLU A 53 10.37 4.60 4.93
N ALA A 54 9.64 3.55 4.55
CA ALA A 54 8.79 3.61 3.36
C ALA A 54 7.60 4.53 3.58
N ARG A 55 7.16 5.18 2.49
CA ARG A 55 5.92 5.95 2.49
C ARG A 55 4.74 5.05 2.80
N HIS A 56 3.78 5.57 3.56
CA HIS A 56 2.49 4.92 3.83
C HIS A 56 1.85 4.38 2.54
N LEU A 57 1.22 3.21 2.65
CA LEU A 57 0.58 2.53 1.53
C LEU A 57 -0.80 3.11 1.23
N MET A 58 -1.06 3.33 -0.05
CA MET A 58 -2.40 3.55 -0.59
C MET A 58 -2.74 2.39 -1.54
N LEU A 59 -3.70 1.55 -1.15
CA LEU A 59 -4.15 0.43 -1.97
C LEU A 59 -5.37 0.84 -2.80
N LEU A 60 -5.17 0.93 -4.12
CA LEU A 60 -6.27 1.16 -5.07
C LEU A 60 -7.07 -0.13 -5.25
N THR A 61 -8.33 -0.11 -4.83
CA THR A 61 -9.20 -1.29 -4.85
C THR A 61 -10.48 -1.05 -5.63
N LYS A 62 -11.07 -2.12 -6.15
CA LYS A 62 -12.45 -2.13 -6.64
C LYS A 62 -13.37 -2.67 -5.55
N SER A 63 -14.47 -1.99 -5.27
CA SER A 63 -15.52 -2.44 -4.34
C SER A 63 -15.02 -2.83 -2.94
N ASN A 64 -14.03 -2.13 -2.40
CA ASN A 64 -13.44 -2.37 -1.07
C ASN A 64 -12.84 -3.79 -0.84
N ALA A 65 -12.62 -4.58 -1.89
CA ALA A 65 -12.14 -5.96 -1.77
C ALA A 65 -10.71 -6.07 -1.18
N ALA A 66 -9.87 -5.05 -1.33
CA ALA A 66 -8.49 -5.08 -0.87
C ALA A 66 -8.36 -5.31 0.63
N LEU A 67 -9.29 -4.81 1.45
CA LEU A 67 -9.20 -5.00 2.90
C LEU A 67 -9.32 -6.47 3.28
N GLY A 68 -10.30 -7.20 2.73
CA GLY A 68 -10.40 -8.64 2.94
C GLY A 68 -9.17 -9.37 2.42
N LEU A 69 -8.70 -9.01 1.22
CA LEU A 69 -7.54 -9.63 0.58
C LEU A 69 -6.24 -9.49 1.39
N VAL A 70 -6.00 -8.36 2.06
CA VAL A 70 -4.78 -8.19 2.86
C VAL A 70 -4.76 -9.10 4.09
N PHE A 71 -5.92 -9.40 4.68
CA PHE A 71 -6.02 -10.36 5.79
C PHE A 71 -6.03 -11.80 5.29
N ASP A 72 -6.80 -12.13 4.25
CA ASP A 72 -6.89 -13.48 3.67
C ASP A 72 -5.54 -13.99 3.17
N ARG A 73 -4.71 -13.08 2.65
CA ARG A 73 -3.35 -13.39 2.20
C ARG A 73 -2.33 -13.38 3.33
N ALA A 74 -2.72 -13.12 4.57
CA ALA A 74 -1.81 -12.94 5.71
C ALA A 74 -0.72 -11.88 5.42
N ILE A 75 -1.11 -10.78 4.76
CA ILE A 75 -0.27 -9.58 4.65
C ILE A 75 -0.35 -8.80 5.96
N LEU A 76 -1.54 -8.71 6.54
CA LEU A 76 -1.82 -8.15 7.85
C LEU A 76 -2.44 -9.22 8.77
N GLU A 77 -2.24 -9.04 10.07
CA GLU A 77 -2.81 -9.89 11.13
C GLU A 77 -3.87 -9.08 11.89
N HIS A 78 -5.04 -9.66 12.14
CA HIS A 78 -6.14 -8.94 12.82
C HIS A 78 -5.75 -8.52 14.24
N GLU A 79 -4.95 -9.33 14.92
CA GLU A 79 -4.50 -9.11 16.29
C GLU A 79 -3.47 -7.99 16.41
N ARG A 80 -2.86 -7.58 15.29
CA ARG A 80 -1.80 -6.57 15.22
C ARG A 80 -2.16 -5.36 14.37
N THR A 81 -3.41 -5.28 13.93
CA THR A 81 -3.85 -4.25 13.00
C THR A 81 -5.09 -3.55 13.54
N GLU A 82 -4.94 -2.28 13.90
CA GLU A 82 -6.07 -1.43 14.26
C GLU A 82 -6.79 -0.96 12.99
N ILE A 83 -8.07 -1.31 12.84
CA ILE A 83 -8.88 -0.90 11.69
C ILE A 83 -9.75 0.29 12.10
N ILE A 84 -9.59 1.40 11.38
CA ILE A 84 -10.37 2.63 11.57
C ILE A 84 -11.28 2.82 10.34
N PHE A 85 -12.58 2.89 10.60
CA PHE A 85 -13.60 3.21 9.60
C PHE A 85 -14.36 4.45 10.04
N GLY A 86 -14.84 5.24 9.07
CA GLY A 86 -15.84 6.25 9.35
C GLY A 86 -17.13 5.58 9.81
N SER A 87 -17.76 6.10 10.87
CA SER A 87 -19.02 5.56 11.36
C SER A 87 -20.15 5.84 10.36
N ASP A 88 -20.87 4.79 9.96
CA ASP A 88 -22.10 4.89 9.15
C ASP A 88 -23.33 5.26 10.01
N PHE A 89 -23.18 5.32 11.34
CA PHE A 89 -24.27 5.69 12.22
C PHE A 89 -24.49 7.22 12.20
N PRO A 90 -25.71 7.70 11.93
CA PRO A 90 -25.98 9.13 11.77
C PRO A 90 -25.65 9.98 13.01
N LEU A 91 -25.68 9.35 14.19
CA LEU A 91 -25.41 10.00 15.49
C LEU A 91 -23.91 10.12 15.80
N ASP A 92 -23.07 9.36 15.11
CA ASP A 92 -21.62 9.29 15.35
C ASP A 92 -20.82 10.21 14.40
N GLN A 93 -21.49 10.92 13.48
CA GLN A 93 -20.88 11.94 12.62
C GLN A 93 -20.62 13.24 13.40
N THR A 94 -19.88 13.14 14.49
CA THR A 94 -19.52 14.26 15.37
C THR A 94 -18.02 14.46 15.39
N ASP A 95 -17.58 15.68 15.67
CA ASP A 95 -16.15 16.00 15.86
C ASP A 95 -15.49 15.14 16.94
N LEU A 96 -16.27 14.63 17.90
CA LEU A 96 -15.79 13.70 18.92
C LEU A 96 -15.28 12.39 18.31
N GLN A 97 -15.97 11.83 17.32
CA GLN A 97 -15.54 10.58 16.67
C GLN A 97 -14.21 10.78 15.92
N VAL A 98 -14.06 11.91 15.24
CA VAL A 98 -12.79 12.29 14.60
C VAL A 98 -11.66 12.40 15.62
N CYS A 99 -11.91 13.02 16.78
CA CYS A 99 -10.94 13.10 17.86
C CYS A 99 -10.53 11.71 18.39
N LEU A 100 -11.48 10.79 18.54
CA LEU A 100 -11.20 9.42 18.98
C LEU A 100 -10.37 8.65 17.95
N ASP A 101 -10.67 8.78 16.66
CA ASP A 101 -9.90 8.14 15.60
C ASP A 101 -8.47 8.69 15.54
N ILE A 102 -8.28 10.01 15.68
CA ILE A 102 -6.94 10.61 15.80
C ILE A 102 -6.19 10.07 17.02
N GLN A 103 -6.87 9.88 18.16
CA GLN A 103 -6.25 9.30 19.35
C GLN A 103 -5.79 7.85 19.12
N ARG A 104 -6.59 7.03 18.43
CA ARG A 104 -6.23 5.65 18.06
C ARG A 104 -4.99 5.64 17.16
N VAL A 105 -4.94 6.49 16.13
CA VAL A 105 -3.75 6.65 15.29
C VAL A 105 -2.53 7.03 16.13
N LYS A 106 -2.68 8.01 17.04
CA LYS A 106 -1.58 8.46 17.91
C LYS A 106 -1.02 7.33 18.79
N LEU A 107 -1.89 6.49 19.34
CA LEU A 107 -1.48 5.34 20.15
C LEU A 107 -0.71 4.32 19.31
N CYS A 108 -1.23 3.97 18.13
CA CYS A 108 -0.56 3.05 17.21
C CYS A 108 0.82 3.55 16.73
N MET A 109 1.02 4.88 16.64
CA MET A 109 2.31 5.46 16.28
C MET A 109 3.31 5.53 17.44
N ALA A 110 2.85 5.36 18.68
CA ALA A 110 3.68 5.44 19.88
C ALA A 110 4.18 4.06 20.35
N GLU A 111 3.55 2.99 19.88
CA GLU A 111 3.99 1.59 20.04
C GLU A 111 5.14 1.24 19.08
#